data_AF-A0A7S2RRP2-F1
#
_entry.id   AF-A0A7S2RRP2-F1
#
_cell.length_a   1.000
_cell.length_b   1.000
_cell.length_c   1.000
_cell.angle_alpha   90.00
_cell.angle_beta   90.00
_cell.angle_gamma   90.00
#
_symmetry.space_group_name_H-M   'P 1'
#
loop_
_entity.id
_entity.type
_entity.pdbx_description
1 polymer ?
#
loop_
_entity_poly.entity_id
_entity_poly.type
_entity_poly.pdbx_seq_one_letter_code
_entity_poly.pdbx_strand_id
1 'polypeptide(L)'
;ELNRARDVLLLGIFETTEVHTPTSFAILKEKLPPKFSKVSVSEAQQRLSEGLKWVDLFHEVGPYVKGALEGDVSAVGKFWSSLSNTFLRTNYVYFYFIDDFTGEPALSENNDRYPLEIKTRSDLLPKLLPLMQLTMRSMALYHGVAGVARMFGCPIEHLSEDMRNSAQDKINVLKDESSSSPFGVFADDVKELRSYKEQFLKKDSVRCKSLRQLVKFLQKKSDGNFAGLNRIADENGRAIWTSLDTAENVKKAIKKRADERLKEEMNLWEFSEHARMTKLEILLEEQQEKVKALETVVHKGNDELCMAKKNNTTLECKIKKLEEVFVETTRKLDDAQTAIESGKNPKSNVFNRKRLLKKKKKFRGDIDDDSKCLIQFSFCDDETTNE
;
A
#
# COMPACT_ATOMS: atom_id res chain seq x y z
N GLU A 1 -5.38 34.24 17.19
CA GLU A 1 -4.09 34.02 17.87
C GLU A 1 -4.16 34.11 19.39
N LEU A 2 -4.78 35.15 19.97
CA LEU A 2 -4.94 35.30 21.43
C LEU A 2 -5.57 34.07 22.13
N ASN A 3 -6.61 33.48 21.54
CA ASN A 3 -7.22 32.25 22.07
C ASN A 3 -6.26 31.06 22.05
N ARG A 4 -5.38 30.95 21.05
CA ARG A 4 -4.36 29.90 20.97
C ARG A 4 -3.28 30.11 22.04
N ALA A 5 -2.81 31.35 22.22
CA ALA A 5 -1.82 31.69 23.24
C ALA A 5 -2.36 31.44 24.66
N ARG A 6 -3.62 31.84 24.93
CA ARG A 6 -4.31 31.53 26.20
C ARG A 6 -4.42 30.03 26.43
N ASP A 7 -4.78 29.28 25.39
CA ASP A 7 -4.97 27.83 25.48
C ASP A 7 -3.65 27.09 25.73
N VAL A 8 -2.57 27.52 25.09
CA VAL A 8 -1.21 27.02 25.35
C VAL A 8 -0.77 27.36 26.77
N LEU A 9 -0.97 28.59 27.24
CA LEU A 9 -0.65 29.00 28.61
C LEU A 9 -1.41 28.20 29.67
N LEU A 10 -2.73 28.06 29.53
CA LEU A 10 -3.56 27.32 30.49
C LEU A 10 -3.26 25.82 30.48
N LEU A 11 -3.03 25.24 29.29
CA LEU A 11 -2.61 23.85 29.18
C LEU A 11 -1.23 23.66 29.82
N GLY A 12 -0.30 24.58 29.56
CA GLY A 12 1.03 24.53 30.14
C GLY A 12 1.01 24.66 31.66
N ILE A 13 0.21 25.58 32.22
CA ILE A 13 0.00 25.68 33.66
C ILE A 13 -0.61 24.39 34.21
N PHE A 14 -1.69 23.88 33.61
CA PHE A 14 -2.34 22.64 34.05
C PHE A 14 -1.40 21.44 34.01
N GLU A 15 -0.69 21.25 32.90
CA GLU A 15 0.28 20.16 32.79
C GLU A 15 1.41 20.33 33.79
N THR A 16 1.86 21.57 34.04
CA THR A 16 2.90 21.92 35.02
C THR A 16 2.46 21.76 36.47
N THR A 17 1.17 21.89 36.79
CA THR A 17 0.67 21.79 38.17
C THR A 17 0.01 20.46 38.50
N GLU A 18 -0.54 19.73 37.53
CA GLU A 18 -1.38 18.54 37.80
C GLU A 18 -0.76 17.21 37.30
N VAL A 19 0.16 17.24 36.32
CA VAL A 19 0.77 16.01 35.77
C VAL A 19 2.10 15.74 36.47
N HIS A 20 2.03 15.05 37.61
CA HIS A 20 3.20 14.66 38.43
C HIS A 20 3.73 13.24 38.15
N THR A 21 3.11 12.49 37.23
CA THR A 21 3.50 11.13 36.89
C THR A 21 3.63 10.96 35.37
N PRO A 22 4.62 10.21 34.86
CA PRO A 22 4.68 9.88 33.44
C PRO A 22 3.42 9.14 33.00
N THR A 23 2.91 9.52 31.82
CA THR A 23 1.70 8.91 31.23
C THR A 23 1.99 8.06 29.99
N SER A 24 3.20 8.17 29.46
CA SER A 24 3.73 7.34 28.37
C SER A 24 4.37 6.08 28.92
N PHE A 25 3.86 4.93 28.52
CA PHE A 25 4.39 3.63 28.95
C PHE A 25 4.13 2.52 27.93
N ALA A 26 4.88 1.44 28.05
CA ALA A 26 4.68 0.20 27.31
C ALA A 26 4.57 -0.99 28.28
N ILE A 27 3.76 -1.97 27.90
CA ILE A 27 3.63 -3.24 28.61
C ILE A 27 4.19 -4.33 27.72
N LEU A 28 5.21 -5.04 28.21
CA LEU A 28 5.95 -6.05 27.46
C LEU A 28 5.81 -7.43 28.08
N LYS A 29 5.93 -8.48 27.27
CA LYS A 29 5.84 -9.88 27.73
C LYS A 29 7.13 -10.38 28.39
N GLU A 30 8.25 -9.72 28.11
CA GLU A 30 9.56 -10.10 28.59
C GLU A 30 10.34 -8.89 29.11
N LYS A 31 11.35 -9.15 29.94
CA LYS A 31 12.24 -8.10 30.40
C LYS A 31 13.18 -7.71 29.25
N LEU A 32 13.37 -6.41 29.06
CA LEU A 32 14.33 -5.87 28.10
C LEU A 32 15.75 -6.03 28.66
N PRO A 33 16.75 -6.24 27.79
CA PRO A 33 18.13 -6.22 28.21
C PRO A 33 18.51 -4.83 28.74
N PRO A 34 19.45 -4.74 29.70
CA PRO A 34 19.83 -3.47 30.34
C PRO A 34 20.50 -2.47 29.40
N LYS A 35 20.96 -2.89 28.20
CA LYS A 35 21.52 -2.01 27.17
C LYS A 35 21.03 -2.43 25.79
N PHE A 36 20.39 -1.49 25.08
CA PHE A 36 19.86 -1.70 23.72
C PHE A 36 20.95 -1.92 22.66
N SER A 37 22.20 -1.52 22.91
CA SER A 37 23.30 -1.59 21.95
C SER A 37 23.82 -3.00 21.62
N LYS A 38 23.27 -4.06 22.23
CA LYS A 38 23.69 -5.46 22.01
C LYS A 38 22.64 -6.32 21.30
N VAL A 39 21.51 -5.72 20.89
CA VAL A 39 20.42 -6.44 20.22
C VAL A 39 20.85 -6.84 18.80
N SER A 40 20.65 -8.09 18.39
CA SER A 40 20.94 -8.52 17.02
C SER A 40 19.87 -8.01 16.04
N VAL A 41 20.17 -7.98 14.73
CA VAL A 41 19.16 -7.61 13.69
C VAL A 41 17.93 -8.53 13.75
N SER A 42 18.13 -9.83 13.99
CA SER A 42 17.03 -10.78 14.15
C SER A 42 16.17 -10.47 15.37
N GLU A 43 16.78 -10.07 16.49
CA GLU A 43 16.04 -9.70 17.69
C GLU A 43 15.31 -8.37 17.49
N ALA A 44 15.93 -7.39 16.81
CA ALA A 44 15.29 -6.13 16.42
C ALA A 44 14.04 -6.38 15.55
N GLN A 45 14.12 -7.31 14.60
CA GLN A 45 13.00 -7.74 13.78
C GLN A 45 11.89 -8.40 14.62
N GLN A 46 12.26 -9.23 15.59
CA GLN A 46 11.32 -9.81 16.53
C GLN A 46 10.62 -8.73 17.38
N ARG A 47 11.36 -7.73 17.89
CA ARG A 47 10.79 -6.60 18.66
C ARG A 47 9.80 -5.79 17.82
N LEU A 48 10.16 -5.46 16.58
CA LEU A 48 9.25 -4.77 15.65
C LEU A 48 8.00 -5.61 15.40
N SER A 49 8.16 -6.92 15.14
CA SER A 49 7.02 -7.82 14.92
C SER A 49 6.09 -7.88 16.13
N GLU A 50 6.63 -7.81 17.35
CA GLU A 50 5.84 -7.74 18.57
C GLU A 50 5.06 -6.43 18.65
N GLY A 51 5.71 -5.30 18.35
CA GLY A 51 5.02 -4.01 18.27
C GLY A 51 3.87 -4.01 17.26
N LEU A 52 4.05 -4.64 16.10
CA LEU A 52 2.99 -4.79 15.11
C LEU A 52 1.84 -5.68 15.58
N LYS A 53 2.12 -6.77 16.34
CA LYS A 53 1.07 -7.57 16.97
C LYS A 53 0.26 -6.77 17.98
N TRP A 54 0.88 -5.82 18.67
CA TRP A 54 0.15 -4.91 19.55
C TRP A 54 -0.75 -3.93 18.78
N VAL A 55 -0.31 -3.47 17.60
CA VAL A 55 -1.18 -2.69 16.71
C VAL A 55 -2.40 -3.50 16.29
N ASP A 56 -2.17 -4.75 15.84
CA ASP A 56 -3.24 -5.67 15.47
C ASP A 56 -4.19 -5.94 16.66
N LEU A 57 -3.63 -6.17 17.86
CA LEU A 57 -4.42 -6.34 19.09
C LEU A 57 -5.29 -5.11 19.39
N PHE A 58 -4.75 -3.89 19.32
CA PHE A 58 -5.53 -2.67 19.56
C PHE A 58 -6.65 -2.46 18.53
N HIS A 59 -6.42 -2.88 17.29
CA HIS A 59 -7.46 -2.91 16.27
C HIS A 59 -8.59 -3.88 16.65
N GLU A 60 -8.24 -5.08 17.13
CA GLU A 60 -9.21 -6.09 17.57
C GLU A 60 -9.98 -5.71 18.84
N VAL A 61 -9.28 -5.18 19.86
CA VAL A 61 -9.91 -4.87 21.15
C VAL A 61 -10.62 -3.53 21.16
N GLY A 62 -10.22 -2.58 20.31
CA GLY A 62 -10.72 -1.21 20.26
C GLY A 62 -12.24 -1.07 20.38
N PRO A 63 -13.04 -1.82 19.59
CA PRO A 63 -14.50 -1.79 19.68
C PRO A 63 -15.08 -2.19 21.05
N TYR A 64 -14.35 -2.98 21.83
CA TYR A 64 -14.80 -3.53 23.11
C TYR A 64 -14.25 -2.78 24.33
N VAL A 65 -13.23 -1.92 24.17
CA VAL A 65 -12.56 -1.23 25.28
C VAL A 65 -13.55 -0.44 26.14
N LYS A 66 -14.44 0.33 25.51
CA LYS A 66 -15.41 1.16 26.24
C LYS A 66 -16.37 0.30 27.07
N GLY A 67 -17.02 -0.68 26.45
CA GLY A 67 -17.91 -1.61 27.14
C GLY A 67 -17.21 -2.39 28.25
N ALA A 68 -15.96 -2.82 28.02
CA ALA A 68 -15.17 -3.54 29.02
C ALA A 68 -14.86 -2.69 30.27
N LEU A 69 -14.62 -1.38 30.10
CA LEU A 69 -14.39 -0.45 31.22
C LEU A 69 -15.68 -0.05 31.94
N GLU A 70 -16.82 -0.09 31.24
CA GLU A 70 -18.14 0.14 31.80
C GLU A 70 -18.72 -1.11 32.48
N GLY A 71 -18.06 -2.27 32.33
CA GLY A 71 -18.44 -3.52 32.97
C GLY A 71 -19.47 -4.33 32.18
N ASP A 72 -19.67 -4.06 30.89
CA ASP A 72 -20.49 -4.91 30.01
C ASP A 72 -19.85 -6.29 29.89
N VAL A 73 -20.54 -7.30 30.41
CA VAL A 73 -20.10 -8.69 30.47
C VAL A 73 -19.71 -9.24 29.08
N SER A 74 -20.44 -8.86 28.03
CA SER A 74 -20.17 -9.32 26.66
C SER A 74 -18.88 -8.71 26.12
N ALA A 75 -18.72 -7.39 26.27
CA ALA A 75 -17.52 -6.67 25.88
C ALA A 75 -16.30 -7.11 26.69
N VAL A 76 -16.45 -7.32 28.01
CA VAL A 76 -15.41 -7.88 28.89
C VAL A 76 -14.96 -9.25 28.39
N GLY A 77 -15.91 -10.16 28.08
CA GLY A 77 -15.60 -11.49 27.57
C GLY A 77 -14.82 -11.46 26.25
N LYS A 78 -15.27 -10.65 25.28
CA LYS A 78 -14.58 -10.50 23.98
C LYS A 78 -13.21 -9.87 24.13
N PHE A 79 -13.10 -8.81 24.93
CA PHE A 79 -11.84 -8.15 25.25
C PHE A 79 -10.83 -9.15 25.82
N TRP A 80 -11.22 -9.92 26.84
CA TRP A 80 -10.33 -10.91 27.46
C TRP A 80 -10.03 -12.10 26.54
N SER A 81 -10.93 -12.48 25.65
CA SER A 81 -10.66 -13.51 24.64
C SER A 81 -9.53 -13.07 23.71
N SER A 82 -9.61 -11.89 23.11
CA SER A 82 -8.53 -11.32 22.27
C SER A 82 -7.23 -11.12 23.05
N LEU A 83 -7.32 -10.63 24.30
CA LEU A 83 -6.16 -10.45 25.15
C LEU A 83 -5.49 -11.78 25.50
N SER A 84 -6.28 -12.80 25.84
CA SER A 84 -5.77 -14.10 26.22
C SER A 84 -4.94 -14.72 25.08
N ASN A 85 -5.42 -14.67 23.83
CA ASN A 85 -4.67 -15.15 22.67
C ASN A 85 -3.25 -14.55 22.60
N THR A 86 -3.08 -13.32 23.08
CA THR A 86 -1.79 -12.61 23.10
C THR A 86 -0.92 -12.95 24.32
N PHE A 87 -1.48 -13.14 25.52
CA PHE A 87 -0.72 -13.31 26.78
C PHE A 87 -0.86 -14.67 27.47
N LEU A 88 -1.53 -15.66 26.87
CA LEU A 88 -1.84 -16.97 27.47
C LEU A 88 -0.63 -17.72 28.08
N ARG A 89 0.60 -17.36 27.70
CA ARG A 89 1.83 -18.05 28.10
C ARG A 89 2.62 -17.37 29.22
N THR A 90 2.18 -16.20 29.70
CA THR A 90 2.95 -15.41 30.69
C THR A 90 2.14 -15.14 31.96
N ASN A 91 2.72 -15.44 33.13
CA ASN A 91 2.10 -15.12 34.43
C ASN A 91 2.17 -13.63 34.78
N TYR A 92 3.19 -12.95 34.26
CA TYR A 92 3.46 -11.53 34.46
C TYR A 92 3.75 -10.85 33.13
N VAL A 93 3.44 -9.56 33.09
CA VAL A 93 3.87 -8.61 32.07
C VAL A 93 4.63 -7.47 32.75
N TYR A 94 5.48 -6.81 31.99
CA TYR A 94 6.44 -5.83 32.49
C TYR A 94 6.08 -4.44 32.00
N PHE A 95 5.85 -3.53 32.95
CA PHE A 95 5.53 -2.14 32.70
C PHE A 95 6.81 -1.32 32.67
N TYR A 96 7.03 -0.63 31.55
CA TYR A 96 8.11 0.32 31.34
C TYR A 96 7.55 1.70 31.10
N PHE A 97 8.14 2.72 31.72
CA PHE A 97 7.93 4.08 31.23
C PHE A 97 8.61 4.25 29.89
N ILE A 98 8.03 5.08 29.03
CA ILE A 98 8.66 5.49 27.78
C ILE A 98 9.19 6.92 27.98
N ASP A 99 10.44 7.13 27.60
CA ASP A 99 11.00 8.47 27.46
C ASP A 99 10.25 9.18 26.31
N ASP A 100 9.51 10.23 26.64
CA ASP A 100 8.68 10.98 25.70
C ASP A 100 9.49 11.57 24.54
N PHE A 101 10.79 11.76 24.74
CA PHE A 101 11.68 12.36 23.75
C PHE A 101 12.31 11.31 22.83
N THR A 102 12.87 10.24 23.40
CA THR A 102 13.57 9.22 22.61
C THR A 102 12.63 8.15 22.05
N GLY A 103 11.45 7.97 22.67
CA GLY A 103 10.53 6.87 22.40
C GLY A 103 11.01 5.53 22.96
N GLU A 104 12.09 5.52 23.74
CA GLU A 104 12.71 4.31 24.28
C GLU A 104 12.19 4.00 25.70
N PRO A 105 12.08 2.72 26.07
CA PRO A 105 11.81 2.32 27.44
C PRO A 105 12.89 2.84 28.39
N ALA A 106 12.46 3.54 29.44
CA ALA A 106 13.34 3.98 30.50
C ALA A 106 13.89 2.76 31.25
N LEU A 107 15.19 2.51 31.06
CA LEU A 107 15.92 1.47 31.77
C LEU A 107 16.65 2.10 32.94
N SER A 108 16.46 1.51 34.11
CA SER A 108 17.10 1.96 35.31
C SER A 108 18.50 1.33 35.42
N GLU A 109 19.55 2.14 35.41
CA GLU A 109 20.94 1.67 35.57
C GLU A 109 21.26 1.27 37.02
N ASN A 110 20.61 1.91 38.00
CA ASN A 110 20.97 1.85 39.43
C ASN A 110 19.85 1.34 40.36
N ASN A 111 18.67 1.02 39.82
CA ASN A 111 17.47 0.76 40.61
C ASN A 111 16.81 -0.55 40.17
N ASP A 112 16.82 -1.57 41.03
CA ASP A 112 16.27 -2.93 40.79
C ASP A 112 14.73 -2.97 40.63
N ARG A 113 14.06 -1.82 40.77
CA ARG A 113 12.59 -1.75 40.86
C ARG A 113 11.88 -1.69 39.50
N TYR A 114 12.57 -1.28 38.43
CA TYR A 114 12.00 -1.17 37.10
C TYR A 114 12.57 -2.24 36.16
N PRO A 115 11.75 -2.89 35.31
CA PRO A 115 10.32 -2.65 35.09
C PRO A 115 9.40 -3.09 36.24
N LEU A 116 8.21 -2.49 36.32
CA LEU A 116 7.20 -2.92 37.30
C LEU A 116 6.48 -4.16 36.79
N GLU A 117 6.29 -5.16 37.65
CA GLU A 117 5.61 -6.40 37.30
C GLU A 117 4.10 -6.31 37.53
N ILE A 118 3.32 -6.66 36.51
CA ILE A 118 1.86 -6.72 36.54
C ILE A 118 1.43 -8.16 36.29
N LYS A 119 0.57 -8.73 37.15
CA LYS A 119 -0.01 -10.05 36.91
C LYS A 119 -0.91 -10.00 35.68
N THR A 120 -0.72 -10.91 34.73
CA THR A 120 -1.46 -10.91 33.45
C THR A 120 -2.98 -10.94 33.63
N ARG A 121 -3.47 -11.70 34.61
CA ARG A 121 -4.91 -11.82 34.93
C ARG A 121 -5.41 -10.77 35.93
N SER A 122 -4.65 -9.69 36.15
CA SER A 122 -5.11 -8.59 37.00
C SER A 122 -6.16 -7.75 36.28
N ASP A 123 -7.09 -7.18 37.06
CA ASP A 123 -8.06 -6.19 36.60
C ASP A 123 -7.41 -4.86 36.17
N LEU A 124 -6.13 -4.66 36.50
CA LEU A 124 -5.35 -3.49 36.15
C LEU A 124 -5.00 -3.45 34.66
N LEU A 125 -4.62 -4.58 34.06
CA LEU A 125 -4.15 -4.60 32.67
C LEU A 125 -5.18 -4.03 31.68
N PRO A 126 -6.47 -4.45 31.68
CA PRO A 126 -7.50 -3.84 30.84
C PRO A 126 -7.64 -2.33 31.03
N LYS A 127 -7.45 -1.86 32.27
CA LYS A 127 -7.57 -0.45 32.62
C LYS A 127 -6.40 0.38 32.11
N LEU A 128 -5.23 -0.23 31.87
CA LEU A 128 -4.03 0.44 31.37
C LEU A 128 -3.92 0.45 29.84
N LEU A 129 -4.46 -0.56 29.15
CA LEU A 129 -4.37 -0.66 27.69
C LEU A 129 -4.83 0.59 26.91
N PRO A 130 -5.93 1.26 27.29
CA PRO A 130 -6.31 2.56 26.72
C PRO A 130 -5.16 3.58 26.64
N LEU A 131 -4.35 3.69 27.70
CA LEU A 131 -3.26 4.65 27.77
C LEU A 131 -2.02 4.16 27.01
N MET A 132 -1.77 2.85 26.99
CA MET A 132 -0.72 2.29 26.14
C MET A 132 -1.03 2.48 24.65
N GLN A 133 -2.30 2.33 24.26
CA GLN A 133 -2.77 2.61 22.89
C GLN A 133 -2.51 4.09 22.52
N LEU A 134 -2.82 5.02 23.43
CA LEU A 134 -2.53 6.43 23.26
C LEU A 134 -1.02 6.72 23.17
N THR A 135 -0.21 6.04 23.97
CA THR A 135 1.25 6.13 23.92
C THR A 135 1.76 5.68 22.55
N MET A 136 1.30 4.52 22.08
CA MET A 136 1.70 3.96 20.80
C MET A 136 1.30 4.83 19.61
N ARG A 137 0.07 5.39 19.64
CA ARG A 137 -0.36 6.39 18.68
C ARG A 137 0.55 7.61 18.68
N SER A 138 0.90 8.12 19.87
CA SER A 138 1.80 9.28 20.00
C SER A 138 3.17 8.96 19.39
N MET A 139 3.72 7.78 19.67
CA MET A 139 4.98 7.34 19.08
C MET A 139 4.90 7.15 17.56
N ALA A 140 3.78 6.66 17.03
CA ALA A 140 3.56 6.59 15.59
C ALA A 140 3.48 7.99 14.94
N LEU A 141 2.83 8.96 15.60
CA LEU A 141 2.70 10.34 15.10
C LEU A 141 4.03 11.08 15.14
N TYR A 142 4.78 10.98 16.24
CA TYR A 142 6.04 11.71 16.41
C TYR A 142 7.26 11.00 15.80
N HIS A 143 7.27 9.68 15.78
CA HIS A 143 8.46 8.90 15.44
C HIS A 143 8.19 7.81 14.38
N GLY A 144 6.99 7.75 13.80
CA GLY A 144 6.66 6.81 12.74
C GLY A 144 6.88 5.36 13.17
N VAL A 145 7.40 4.54 12.24
CA VAL A 145 7.74 3.13 12.53
C VAL A 145 8.82 3.03 13.60
N ALA A 146 9.83 3.91 13.55
CA ALA A 146 10.93 3.90 14.51
C ALA A 146 10.44 4.16 15.94
N GLY A 147 9.41 4.99 16.13
CA GLY A 147 8.79 5.24 17.43
C GLY A 147 8.19 4.00 18.05
N VAL A 148 7.31 3.35 17.29
CA VAL A 148 6.69 2.11 17.74
C VAL A 148 7.77 1.06 17.98
N ALA A 149 8.74 0.91 17.08
CA ALA A 149 9.83 -0.05 17.25
C ALA A 149 10.64 0.19 18.55
N ARG A 150 11.01 1.44 18.83
CA ARG A 150 11.76 1.83 20.04
C ARG A 150 11.01 1.50 21.31
N MET A 151 9.68 1.71 21.36
CA MET A 151 8.85 1.33 22.52
C MET A 151 8.99 -0.14 22.92
N PHE A 152 9.29 -1.02 21.96
CA PHE A 152 9.48 -2.45 22.17
C PHE A 152 10.96 -2.85 22.30
N GLY A 153 11.85 -1.87 22.47
CA GLY A 153 13.28 -2.07 22.65
C GLY A 153 14.05 -2.38 21.37
N CYS A 154 13.52 -2.00 20.20
CA CYS A 154 14.22 -2.13 18.92
C CYS A 154 15.17 -0.93 18.71
N PRO A 155 16.49 -1.12 18.65
CA PRO A 155 17.43 -0.03 18.32
C PRO A 155 17.24 0.42 16.88
N ILE A 156 17.26 1.73 16.64
CA ILE A 156 17.05 2.33 15.31
C ILE A 156 18.11 1.87 14.31
N GLU A 157 19.34 1.69 14.78
CA GLU A 157 20.48 1.27 13.96
C GLU A 157 20.25 -0.09 13.28
N HIS A 158 19.35 -0.91 13.85
CA HIS A 158 18.98 -2.22 13.33
C HIS A 158 17.66 -2.22 12.57
N LEU A 159 17.03 -1.06 12.40
CA LEU A 159 15.79 -0.91 11.66
C LEU A 159 16.10 -0.65 10.19
N SER A 160 16.14 -1.71 9.39
CA SER A 160 16.37 -1.61 7.94
C SER A 160 15.23 -0.88 7.23
N GLU A 161 15.50 -0.41 6.01
CA GLU A 161 14.50 0.27 5.19
C GLU A 161 13.33 -0.65 4.82
N ASP A 162 13.62 -1.90 4.45
CA ASP A 162 12.59 -2.91 4.16
C ASP A 162 11.66 -3.17 5.37
N MET A 163 12.24 -3.20 6.57
CA MET A 163 11.47 -3.34 7.81
C MET A 163 10.58 -2.13 8.07
N ARG A 164 11.06 -0.91 7.78
CA ARG A 164 10.23 0.30 7.88
C ARG A 164 9.09 0.27 6.88
N ASN A 165 9.39 -0.01 5.62
CA ASN A 165 8.42 0.03 4.54
C ASN A 165 7.33 -1.02 4.75
N SER A 166 7.70 -2.26 5.12
CA SER A 166 6.73 -3.32 5.42
C SER A 166 5.83 -3.04 6.63
N ALA A 167 6.30 -2.24 7.59
CA ALA A 167 5.54 -1.87 8.78
C ALA A 167 4.72 -0.58 8.61
N GLN A 168 5.01 0.22 7.59
CA GLN A 168 4.52 1.59 7.45
C GLN A 168 2.99 1.65 7.36
N ASP A 169 2.38 0.79 6.55
CA ASP A 169 0.93 0.78 6.34
C ASP A 169 0.18 0.41 7.63
N LYS A 170 0.65 -0.61 8.34
CA LYS A 170 0.07 -1.00 9.64
C LYS A 170 0.14 0.14 10.66
N ILE A 171 1.27 0.85 10.71
CA ILE A 171 1.47 1.95 11.66
C ILE A 171 0.70 3.20 11.24
N ASN A 172 0.45 3.41 9.95
CA ASN A 172 -0.39 4.51 9.48
C ASN A 172 -1.84 4.40 9.98
N VAL A 173 -2.35 3.19 10.24
CA VAL A 173 -3.67 2.99 10.87
C VAL A 173 -3.75 3.68 12.25
N LEU A 174 -2.65 3.72 13.01
CA LEU A 174 -2.62 4.40 14.30
C LEU A 174 -2.76 5.92 14.17
N LYS A 175 -2.39 6.48 13.02
CA LYS A 175 -2.44 7.92 12.76
C LYS A 175 -3.83 8.39 12.35
N ASP A 176 -4.71 7.48 11.91
CA ASP A 176 -6.06 7.83 11.48
C ASP A 176 -6.87 8.42 12.65
N GLU A 177 -7.42 9.62 12.47
CA GLU A 177 -8.25 10.36 13.42
C GLU A 177 -9.76 10.09 13.25
N SER A 178 -10.15 9.26 12.27
CA SER A 178 -11.55 8.97 12.00
C SER A 178 -12.26 8.40 13.24
N SER A 179 -13.49 8.85 13.49
CA SER A 179 -14.35 8.32 14.57
C SER A 179 -14.74 6.85 14.34
N SER A 180 -14.58 6.35 13.11
CA SER A 180 -14.71 4.95 12.71
C SER A 180 -13.47 4.10 13.04
N SER A 181 -12.34 4.74 13.35
CA SER A 181 -11.12 4.04 13.71
C SER A 181 -11.30 3.34 15.07
N PRO A 182 -10.78 2.10 15.25
CA PRO A 182 -10.70 1.44 16.57
C PRO A 182 -9.96 2.28 17.64
N PHE A 183 -9.25 3.32 17.19
CA PHE A 183 -8.49 4.28 17.99
C PHE A 183 -9.26 5.61 18.22
N GLY A 184 -10.39 5.81 17.55
CA GLY A 184 -11.21 7.03 17.57
C GLY A 184 -11.99 7.25 18.87
N VAL A 185 -12.13 6.21 19.72
CA VAL A 185 -12.76 6.30 21.06
C VAL A 185 -12.10 7.40 21.91
N PHE A 186 -10.82 7.69 21.67
CA PHE A 186 -10.08 8.75 22.36
C PHE A 186 -10.08 10.09 21.61
N ALA A 187 -10.37 10.10 20.31
CA ALA A 187 -10.43 11.32 19.51
C ALA A 187 -11.62 12.18 19.94
N ASP A 188 -12.77 11.56 20.21
CA ASP A 188 -13.95 12.22 20.77
C ASP A 188 -13.67 12.76 22.18
N ASP A 189 -13.05 11.95 23.05
CA ASP A 189 -12.60 12.39 24.38
C ASP A 189 -11.65 13.61 24.25
N VAL A 190 -10.61 13.56 23.41
CA VAL A 190 -9.65 14.66 23.25
C VAL A 190 -10.30 15.92 22.65
N LYS A 191 -11.22 15.77 21.70
CA LYS A 191 -11.95 16.88 21.09
C LYS A 191 -12.89 17.54 22.10
N GLU A 192 -13.55 16.74 22.94
CA GLU A 192 -14.44 17.21 24.00
C GLU A 192 -13.68 17.75 25.23
N LEU A 193 -12.44 17.30 25.45
CA LEU A 193 -11.54 17.85 26.48
C LEU A 193 -11.03 19.24 26.11
N ARG A 194 -10.88 19.56 24.81
CA ARG A 194 -10.53 20.93 24.37
C ARG A 194 -11.65 21.94 24.65
N SER A 195 -12.90 21.49 24.69
CA SER A 195 -14.06 22.37 24.91
C SER A 195 -14.37 22.63 26.40
N TYR A 196 -14.00 21.74 27.34
CA TYR A 196 -14.31 21.89 28.77
C TYR A 196 -13.06 21.81 29.66
N LYS A 197 -12.41 22.96 29.87
CA LYS A 197 -11.07 23.10 30.49
C LYS A 197 -11.00 22.94 32.03
N GLU A 198 -12.12 23.00 32.76
CA GLU A 198 -12.11 22.99 34.24
C GLU A 198 -12.60 21.69 34.90
N GLN A 199 -13.11 20.72 34.12
CA GLN A 199 -13.70 19.49 34.67
C GLN A 199 -12.93 18.21 34.28
N PHE A 200 -11.70 18.34 33.81
CA PHE A 200 -10.88 17.27 33.24
C PHE A 200 -10.81 16.00 34.12
N LEU A 201 -10.56 16.15 35.42
CA LEU A 201 -10.47 15.01 36.35
C LEU A 201 -11.82 14.55 36.92
N LYS A 202 -12.85 15.40 36.83
CA LYS A 202 -14.22 15.10 37.31
C LYS A 202 -15.05 14.34 36.29
N LYS A 203 -14.63 14.33 35.02
CA LYS A 203 -15.33 13.63 33.95
C LYS A 203 -15.07 12.12 33.99
N ASP A 204 -16.09 11.36 33.63
CA ASP A 204 -16.09 9.90 33.66
C ASP A 204 -15.67 9.27 32.33
N SER A 205 -14.74 9.91 31.61
CA SER A 205 -14.24 9.41 30.33
C SER A 205 -13.34 8.19 30.50
N VAL A 206 -13.20 7.41 29.42
CA VAL A 206 -12.36 6.20 29.38
C VAL A 206 -10.91 6.54 29.73
N ARG A 207 -10.36 7.60 29.14
CA ARG A 207 -9.00 8.09 29.45
C ARG A 207 -8.83 8.45 30.93
N CYS A 208 -9.76 9.20 31.50
CA CYS A 208 -9.65 9.66 32.89
C CYS A 208 -9.78 8.51 33.89
N LYS A 209 -10.64 7.52 33.61
CA LYS A 209 -10.70 6.27 34.39
C LYS A 209 -9.35 5.56 34.38
N SER A 210 -8.75 5.36 33.22
CA SER A 210 -7.44 4.71 33.09
C SER A 210 -6.32 5.47 33.79
N LEU A 211 -6.27 6.80 33.68
CA LEU A 211 -5.26 7.63 34.36
C LEU A 211 -5.35 7.51 35.88
N ARG A 212 -6.57 7.55 36.45
CA ARG A 212 -6.77 7.35 37.89
C ARG A 212 -6.26 5.97 38.35
N GLN A 213 -6.40 4.94 37.52
CA GLN A 213 -5.89 3.60 37.84
C GLN A 213 -4.37 3.53 37.75
N LEU A 214 -3.77 4.17 36.74
CA LEU A 214 -2.32 4.29 36.64
C LEU A 214 -1.73 5.00 37.86
N VAL A 215 -2.27 6.15 38.25
CA VAL A 215 -1.79 6.91 39.43
C VAL A 215 -1.89 6.06 40.70
N LYS A 216 -3.03 5.38 40.92
CA LYS A 216 -3.19 4.46 42.07
C LYS A 216 -2.19 3.31 42.06
N PHE A 217 -1.88 2.76 40.89
CA PHE A 217 -0.89 1.70 40.73
C PHE A 217 0.52 2.22 41.05
N LEU A 218 0.89 3.38 40.50
CA LEU A 218 2.20 3.99 40.71
C LEU A 218 2.41 4.41 42.17
N GLN A 219 1.42 5.00 42.83
CA GLN A 219 1.51 5.35 44.27
C GLN A 219 1.81 4.15 45.18
N LYS A 220 1.40 2.94 44.77
CA LYS A 220 1.64 1.70 45.53
C LYS A 220 2.98 1.05 45.22
N LYS A 221 3.55 1.31 44.04
CA LYS A 221 4.68 0.55 43.48
C LYS A 221 5.93 1.40 43.24
N SER A 222 5.77 2.68 42.96
CA SER A 222 6.83 3.65 42.72
C SER A 222 7.11 4.47 43.97
N ASP A 223 8.36 4.88 44.12
CA ASP A 223 8.88 5.85 45.08
C ASP A 223 8.93 7.29 44.50
N GLY A 224 8.43 7.48 43.28
CA GLY A 224 8.50 8.74 42.55
C GLY A 224 9.74 8.90 41.66
N ASN A 225 10.66 7.93 41.63
CA ASN A 225 11.90 8.01 40.83
C ASN A 225 11.73 7.58 39.36
N PHE A 226 10.52 7.22 38.91
CA PHE A 226 10.12 6.94 37.51
C PHE A 226 11.20 6.42 36.53
N ALA A 227 12.02 5.45 36.94
CA ALA A 227 13.15 4.92 36.17
C ALA A 227 14.18 5.97 35.68
N GLY A 228 14.40 7.04 36.45
CA GLY A 228 15.34 8.12 36.12
C GLY A 228 14.80 9.17 35.15
N LEU A 229 13.52 9.10 34.78
CA LEU A 229 12.89 10.12 33.96
C LEU A 229 12.66 11.40 34.77
N ASN A 230 13.12 12.51 34.21
CA ASN A 230 12.92 13.85 34.72
C ASN A 230 11.80 14.53 33.96
N ARG A 231 11.05 15.35 34.67
CA ARG A 231 10.01 16.19 34.08
C ARG A 231 10.61 17.51 33.63
N ILE A 232 10.45 17.81 32.35
CA ILE A 232 10.81 19.09 31.75
C ILE A 232 9.57 19.72 31.11
N ALA A 233 9.56 21.04 30.95
CA ALA A 233 8.52 21.74 30.19
C ALA A 233 9.02 22.01 28.76
N ASP A 234 8.19 21.73 27.76
CA ASP A 234 8.47 22.11 26.37
C ASP A 234 8.22 23.62 26.12
N GLU A 235 8.46 24.08 24.89
CA GLU A 235 8.23 25.48 24.48
C GLU A 235 6.76 25.92 24.61
N ASN A 236 5.83 24.97 24.69
CA ASN A 236 4.40 25.18 24.88
C ASN A 236 3.96 24.98 26.35
N GLY A 237 4.90 24.77 27.28
CA GLY A 237 4.63 24.48 28.69
C GLY A 237 4.12 23.07 28.98
N ARG A 238 4.13 22.17 27.99
CA ARG A 238 3.72 20.77 28.17
C ARG A 238 4.75 20.00 28.97
N ALA A 239 4.28 19.11 29.83
CA ALA A 239 5.16 18.25 30.61
C ALA A 239 5.68 17.10 29.75
N ILE A 240 7.00 17.04 29.56
CA ILE A 240 7.72 15.95 28.88
C ILE A 240 8.52 15.20 29.94
N TRP A 241 8.45 13.87 29.94
CA TRP A 241 9.24 13.00 30.80
C TRP A 241 10.38 12.38 30.01
N THR A 242 11.62 12.73 30.36
CA THR A 242 12.81 12.29 29.62
C THR A 242 14.00 12.07 30.55
N SER A 243 14.88 11.17 30.13
CA SER A 243 16.20 10.94 30.75
C SER A 243 17.18 12.10 30.50
N LEU A 244 16.86 12.99 29.56
CA LEU A 244 17.69 14.17 29.28
C LEU A 244 17.61 15.17 30.45
N ASP A 245 18.78 15.52 30.97
CA ASP A 245 18.98 16.30 32.20
C ASP A 245 19.13 17.81 31.96
N THR A 246 19.46 18.23 30.74
CA THR A 246 19.70 19.65 30.41
C THR A 246 18.86 20.13 29.22
N ALA A 247 18.42 21.39 29.28
CA ALA A 247 17.69 22.04 28.20
C ALA A 247 18.48 22.06 26.87
N GLU A 248 19.81 22.10 26.93
CA GLU A 248 20.67 21.99 25.74
C GLU A 248 20.67 20.58 25.15
N ASN A 249 20.69 19.54 25.98
CA ASN A 249 20.55 18.16 25.52
C ASN A 249 19.20 17.96 24.84
N VAL A 250 18.13 18.52 25.41
CA VAL A 250 16.78 18.52 24.81
C VAL A 250 16.79 19.22 23.45
N LYS A 251 17.34 20.44 23.34
CA LYS A 251 17.43 21.18 22.06
C LYS A 251 18.23 20.42 21.00
N LYS A 252 19.37 19.83 21.38
CA LYS A 252 20.20 19.02 20.46
C LYS A 252 19.43 17.80 19.99
N ALA A 253 18.74 17.12 20.90
CA ALA A 253 17.97 15.94 20.58
C ALA A 253 16.76 16.28 19.69
N ILE A 254 16.09 17.43 19.91
CA ILE A 254 15.03 17.96 19.03
C ILE A 254 15.57 18.14 17.60
N LYS A 255 16.72 18.81 17.47
CA LYS A 255 17.34 19.05 16.17
C LYS A 255 17.71 17.73 15.48
N LYS A 256 18.37 16.82 16.19
CA LYS A 256 18.73 15.49 15.66
C LYS A 256 17.49 14.73 15.16
N ARG A 257 16.38 14.76 15.90
CA ARG A 257 15.15 14.08 15.50
C ARG A 257 14.48 14.76 14.30
N ALA A 258 14.51 16.08 14.22
CA ALA A 258 14.01 16.79 13.05
C ALA A 258 14.77 16.38 11.78
N ASP A 259 16.11 16.26 11.88
CA ASP A 259 16.95 15.78 10.78
C ASP A 259 16.63 14.31 10.41
N GLU A 260 16.40 13.44 11.40
CA GLU A 260 15.97 12.05 11.16
C GLU A 260 14.60 11.98 10.46
N ARG A 261 13.61 12.78 10.87
CA ARG A 261 12.29 12.83 10.21
C ARG A 261 12.41 13.26 8.76
N LEU A 262 13.22 14.29 8.51
CA LEU A 262 13.41 14.80 7.15
C LEU A 262 14.03 13.72 6.25
N LYS A 263 14.97 12.92 6.77
CA LYS A 263 15.48 11.74 6.06
C LYS A 263 14.43 10.65 5.84
N GLU A 264 13.63 10.34 6.86
CA GLU A 264 12.54 9.36 6.74
C GLU A 264 11.51 9.80 5.68
N GLU A 265 11.13 11.07 5.66
CA GLU A 265 10.21 11.65 4.67
C GLU A 265 10.82 11.64 3.25
N MET A 266 12.11 11.97 3.12
CA MET A 266 12.83 11.87 1.85
C MET A 266 12.87 10.44 1.33
N ASN A 267 13.21 9.47 2.17
CA ASN A 267 13.23 8.05 1.80
C ASN A 267 11.84 7.55 1.36
N LEU A 268 10.78 7.96 2.06
CA LEU A 268 9.40 7.63 1.66
C LEU A 268 9.04 8.23 0.32
N TRP A 269 9.47 9.48 0.06
CA TRP A 269 9.25 10.13 -1.22
C TRP A 269 10.02 9.44 -2.35
N GLU A 270 11.30 9.11 -2.13
CA GLU A 270 12.14 8.37 -3.08
C GLU A 270 11.56 6.98 -3.37
N PHE A 271 11.10 6.26 -2.34
CA PHE A 271 10.43 4.97 -2.53
C PHE A 271 9.13 5.10 -3.32
N SER A 272 8.32 6.12 -3.01
CA SER A 272 7.07 6.37 -3.72
C SER A 272 7.31 6.76 -5.18
N GLU A 273 8.33 7.58 -5.46
CA GLU A 273 8.71 7.94 -6.83
C GLU A 273 9.30 6.74 -7.56
N HIS A 274 10.12 5.93 -6.90
CA HIS A 274 10.66 4.70 -7.49
C HIS A 274 9.54 3.73 -7.87
N ALA A 275 8.59 3.48 -6.96
CA ALA A 275 7.42 2.64 -7.25
C ALA A 275 6.57 3.19 -8.41
N ARG A 276 6.44 4.52 -8.50
CA ARG A 276 5.73 5.18 -9.61
C ARG A 276 6.49 5.03 -10.94
N MET A 277 7.82 5.18 -10.91
CA MET A 277 8.70 4.98 -12.06
C MET A 277 8.65 3.53 -12.55
N THR A 278 8.77 2.54 -11.67
CA THR A 278 8.66 1.12 -12.02
C THR A 278 7.30 0.81 -12.67
N LYS A 279 6.21 1.37 -12.15
CA LYS A 279 4.88 1.22 -12.76
C LYS A 279 4.83 1.82 -14.17
N LEU A 280 5.46 2.97 -14.39
CA LEU A 280 5.53 3.60 -15.71
C LEU A 280 6.40 2.80 -16.68
N GLU A 281 7.49 2.19 -16.21
CA GLU A 281 8.35 1.31 -17.01
C GLU A 281 7.59 0.09 -17.51
N ILE A 282 6.84 -0.60 -16.63
CA ILE A 282 5.99 -1.75 -17.01
C ILE A 282 4.96 -1.33 -18.08
N LEU A 283 4.27 -0.20 -17.87
CA LEU A 283 3.30 0.31 -18.85
C LEU A 283 3.97 0.68 -20.19
N LEU A 284 5.20 1.18 -20.16
CA LEU A 284 5.96 1.50 -21.37
C LEU A 284 6.31 0.22 -22.14
N GLU A 285 6.76 -0.83 -21.46
CA GLU A 285 7.04 -2.14 -22.05
C GLU A 285 5.79 -2.73 -22.71
N GLU A 286 4.64 -2.71 -22.03
CA GLU A 286 3.36 -3.16 -22.59
C GLU A 286 2.97 -2.39 -23.88
N GLN A 287 3.21 -1.07 -23.91
CA GLN A 287 2.94 -0.27 -25.10
C GLN A 287 3.91 -0.60 -26.25
N GLN A 288 5.19 -0.85 -25.94
CA GLN A 288 6.16 -1.27 -26.95
C GLN A 288 5.79 -2.62 -27.58
N GLU A 289 5.29 -3.57 -26.79
CA GLU A 289 4.79 -4.85 -27.33
C GLU A 289 3.58 -4.67 -28.25
N LYS A 290 2.63 -3.80 -27.87
CA LYS A 290 1.48 -3.46 -28.72
C LYS A 290 1.92 -2.81 -30.04
N VAL A 291 2.90 -1.91 -30.00
CA VAL A 291 3.45 -1.30 -31.21
C VAL A 291 4.10 -2.35 -32.11
N LYS A 292 4.93 -3.26 -31.56
CA LYS A 292 5.54 -4.35 -32.34
C LYS A 292 4.49 -5.28 -32.97
N ALA A 293 3.42 -5.59 -32.24
CA ALA A 293 2.30 -6.37 -32.76
C ALA A 293 1.60 -5.63 -33.93
N LEU A 294 1.35 -4.33 -33.78
CA LEU A 294 0.78 -3.49 -34.84
C LEU A 294 1.69 -3.38 -36.06
N GLU A 295 3.01 -3.23 -35.87
CA GLU A 295 3.98 -3.21 -36.95
C GLU A 295 3.95 -4.51 -37.77
N THR A 296 3.80 -5.65 -37.09
CA THR A 296 3.67 -6.97 -37.74
C THR A 296 2.39 -7.05 -38.58
N VAL A 297 1.26 -6.54 -38.04
CA VAL A 297 -0.02 -6.48 -38.77
C VAL A 297 0.09 -5.56 -39.99
N VAL A 298 0.71 -4.39 -39.84
CA VAL A 298 0.93 -3.43 -40.94
C VAL A 298 1.82 -4.05 -42.02
N HIS A 299 2.88 -4.77 -41.63
CA HIS A 299 3.75 -5.45 -42.59
C HIS A 299 3.00 -6.48 -43.41
N LYS A 300 2.20 -7.34 -42.74
CA LYS A 300 1.33 -8.32 -43.42
C LYS A 300 0.33 -7.65 -44.36
N GLY A 301 -0.31 -6.56 -43.93
CA GLY A 301 -1.22 -5.79 -44.78
C GLY A 301 -0.54 -5.20 -46.02
N ASN A 302 0.72 -4.75 -45.88
CA ASN A 302 1.51 -4.27 -47.02
C ASN A 302 1.87 -5.38 -48.00
N ASP A 303 2.18 -6.58 -47.51
CA ASP A 303 2.44 -7.75 -48.36
C ASP A 303 1.18 -8.16 -49.14
N GLU A 304 0.03 -8.21 -48.48
CA GLU A 304 -1.27 -8.46 -49.11
C GLU A 304 -1.60 -7.42 -50.18
N LEU A 305 -1.35 -6.14 -49.90
CA LEU A 305 -1.52 -5.04 -50.87
C LEU A 305 -0.58 -5.19 -52.07
N CYS A 306 0.68 -5.61 -51.85
CA CYS A 306 1.64 -5.88 -52.92
C CYS A 306 1.16 -7.00 -53.84
N MET A 307 0.65 -8.09 -53.26
CA MET A 307 0.06 -9.20 -54.01
C MET A 307 -1.19 -8.78 -54.79
N ALA A 308 -2.07 -7.99 -54.19
CA ALA A 308 -3.24 -7.43 -54.86
C ALA A 308 -2.86 -6.54 -56.05
N LYS A 309 -1.82 -5.69 -55.92
CA LYS A 309 -1.30 -4.87 -57.02
C LYS A 309 -0.77 -5.72 -58.17
N LYS A 310 0.02 -6.77 -57.89
CA LYS A 310 0.50 -7.72 -58.92
C LYS A 310 -0.65 -8.41 -59.65
N ASN A 311 -1.67 -8.85 -58.91
CA ASN A 311 -2.86 -9.45 -59.50
C ASN A 311 -3.61 -8.47 -60.40
N ASN A 312 -3.78 -7.22 -59.98
CA ASN A 312 -4.44 -6.19 -60.78
C ASN A 312 -3.68 -5.94 -62.10
N THR A 313 -2.35 -5.76 -62.07
CA THR A 313 -1.55 -5.59 -63.30
C THR A 313 -1.65 -6.80 -64.24
N THR A 314 -1.80 -8.01 -63.69
CA THR A 314 -2.01 -9.23 -64.47
C THR A 314 -3.37 -9.24 -65.16
N LEU A 315 -4.42 -8.79 -64.46
CA LEU A 315 -5.76 -8.66 -65.02
C LEU A 315 -5.81 -7.58 -66.10
N GLU A 316 -5.19 -6.42 -65.89
CA GLU A 316 -5.07 -5.36 -66.90
C GLU A 316 -4.41 -5.86 -68.19
N CYS A 317 -3.33 -6.65 -68.08
CA CYS A 317 -2.68 -7.29 -69.23
C CYS A 317 -3.61 -8.29 -69.96
N LYS A 318 -4.42 -9.05 -69.23
CA LYS A 318 -5.41 -9.97 -69.82
C LYS A 318 -6.54 -9.21 -70.53
N ILE A 319 -7.03 -8.12 -69.94
CA ILE A 319 -8.05 -7.26 -70.53
C ILE A 319 -7.54 -6.70 -71.85
N LYS A 320 -6.32 -6.15 -71.88
CA LYS A 320 -5.70 -5.63 -73.10
C LYS A 320 -5.61 -6.67 -74.23
N LYS A 321 -5.24 -7.92 -73.89
CA LYS A 321 -5.23 -9.03 -74.87
C LYS A 321 -6.62 -9.38 -75.40
N LEU A 322 -7.65 -9.32 -74.54
CA LEU A 322 -9.03 -9.55 -74.97
C LEU A 322 -9.53 -8.42 -75.87
N GLU A 323 -9.17 -7.17 -75.58
CA GLU A 323 -9.47 -6.02 -76.44
C GLU A 323 -8.83 -6.18 -77.82
N GLU A 324 -7.56 -6.59 -77.90
CA GLU A 324 -6.88 -6.90 -79.18
C GLU A 324 -7.61 -7.99 -79.97
N VAL A 325 -8.04 -9.07 -79.29
CA VAL A 325 -8.83 -10.14 -79.93
C VAL A 325 -10.17 -9.61 -80.42
N PHE A 326 -10.85 -8.78 -79.63
CA PHE A 326 -12.14 -8.20 -79.98
C PHE A 326 -12.02 -7.32 -81.23
N VAL A 327 -11.04 -6.42 -81.28
CA VAL A 327 -10.73 -5.58 -82.44
C VAL A 327 -10.48 -6.45 -83.69
N GLU A 328 -9.67 -7.50 -83.56
CA GLU A 328 -9.40 -8.42 -84.68
C GLU A 328 -10.66 -9.18 -85.14
N THR A 329 -11.54 -9.57 -84.21
CA THR A 329 -12.81 -10.23 -84.58
C THR A 329 -13.79 -9.28 -85.23
N THR A 330 -13.89 -8.03 -84.77
CA THR A 330 -14.73 -7.00 -85.39
C THR A 330 -14.25 -6.72 -86.80
N ARG A 331 -12.93 -6.55 -87.02
CA ARG A 331 -12.37 -6.40 -88.36
C ARG A 331 -12.75 -7.55 -89.29
N LYS A 332 -12.64 -8.80 -88.82
CA LYS A 332 -13.03 -9.99 -89.61
C LYS A 332 -14.52 -10.02 -89.92
N LEU A 333 -15.36 -9.51 -89.02
CA LEU A 333 -16.80 -9.42 -89.22
C LEU A 333 -17.12 -8.37 -90.30
N ASP A 334 -16.50 -7.19 -90.23
CA ASP A 334 -16.64 -6.11 -91.20
C ASP A 334 -16.17 -6.55 -92.61
N ASP A 335 -15.03 -7.25 -92.69
CA ASP A 335 -14.52 -7.84 -93.93
C ASP A 335 -15.51 -8.85 -94.53
N ALA A 336 -16.11 -9.70 -93.68
CA ALA A 336 -17.10 -10.69 -94.11
C ALA A 336 -18.41 -10.04 -94.58
N GLN A 337 -18.85 -8.97 -93.90
CA GLN A 337 -20.03 -8.21 -94.28
C GLN A 337 -19.83 -7.48 -95.61
N THR A 338 -18.68 -6.84 -95.79
CA THR A 338 -18.29 -6.21 -97.07
C THR A 338 -18.25 -7.23 -98.22
N ALA A 339 -17.75 -8.45 -97.96
CA ALA A 339 -17.74 -9.53 -98.94
C ALA A 339 -19.16 -9.95 -99.36
N ILE A 340 -20.10 -10.02 -98.41
CA ILE A 340 -21.52 -10.32 -98.66
C ILE A 340 -22.16 -9.21 -99.52
N GLU A 341 -21.94 -7.94 -99.17
CA GLU A 341 -22.52 -6.78 -99.88
C GLU A 341 -21.97 -6.62 -101.31
N SER A 342 -20.71 -7.01 -101.55
CA SER A 342 -20.09 -6.94 -102.88
C SER A 342 -20.56 -8.01 -103.89
N GLY A 343 -21.47 -8.91 -103.52
CA GLY A 343 -22.02 -9.94 -104.40
C GLY A 343 -21.02 -11.04 -104.84
N LYS A 344 -19.83 -11.10 -104.23
CA LYS A 344 -18.86 -12.17 -104.45
C LYS A 344 -19.28 -13.42 -103.68
N ASN A 345 -19.86 -14.39 -104.39
CA ASN A 345 -20.26 -15.69 -103.85
C ASN A 345 -19.04 -16.41 -103.23
N PRO A 346 -18.94 -16.60 -101.91
CA PRO A 346 -17.81 -17.28 -101.28
C PRO A 346 -18.00 -18.80 -101.41
N LYS A 347 -17.84 -19.33 -102.63
CA LYS A 347 -17.85 -20.76 -102.91
C LYS A 347 -16.53 -21.19 -103.54
N SER A 348 -15.57 -21.56 -102.69
CA SER A 348 -14.78 -22.81 -102.79
C SER A 348 -13.53 -22.72 -101.89
N ASN A 349 -13.68 -23.04 -100.61
CA ASN A 349 -12.59 -23.67 -99.82
C ASN A 349 -13.17 -24.31 -98.56
N VAL A 350 -14.13 -25.21 -98.79
CA VAL A 350 -14.56 -26.20 -97.81
C VAL A 350 -13.70 -27.45 -98.02
N PHE A 351 -12.40 -27.40 -97.72
CA PHE A 351 -11.57 -28.61 -97.59
C PHE A 351 -10.28 -28.29 -96.81
N ASN A 352 -10.36 -28.44 -95.48
CA ASN A 352 -9.30 -28.91 -94.56
C ASN A 352 -9.54 -28.44 -93.12
N ARG A 353 -10.70 -28.77 -92.55
CA ARG A 353 -10.98 -28.61 -91.10
C ARG A 353 -11.05 -29.93 -90.34
N LYS A 354 -10.27 -30.93 -90.79
CA LYS A 354 -10.13 -32.25 -90.11
C LYS A 354 -8.76 -32.51 -89.45
N ARG A 355 -7.83 -31.55 -89.38
CA ARG A 355 -6.47 -31.80 -88.82
C ARG A 355 -6.06 -31.02 -87.55
N LEU A 356 -6.91 -30.19 -86.97
CA LEU A 356 -6.57 -29.41 -85.76
C LEU A 356 -7.19 -29.91 -84.44
N LEU A 357 -7.97 -31.00 -84.46
CA LEU A 357 -8.47 -31.67 -83.24
C LEU A 357 -7.47 -32.64 -82.59
N LYS A 358 -6.22 -32.73 -83.08
CA LYS A 358 -5.16 -33.60 -82.50
C LYS A 358 -4.11 -32.87 -81.63
N LYS A 359 -4.19 -31.54 -81.42
CA LYS A 359 -3.28 -30.81 -80.51
C LYS A 359 -3.91 -30.24 -79.23
N LYS A 360 -5.21 -30.49 -78.99
CA LYS A 360 -5.92 -30.04 -77.77
C LYS A 360 -5.98 -31.09 -76.64
N LYS A 361 -4.97 -31.97 -76.56
CA LYS A 361 -4.87 -33.03 -75.54
C LYS A 361 -3.57 -32.99 -74.72
N LYS A 362 -2.93 -31.82 -74.61
CA LYS A 362 -1.70 -31.62 -73.81
C LYS A 362 -1.65 -30.28 -73.05
N PHE A 363 -2.81 -29.88 -72.51
CA PHE A 363 -2.92 -28.91 -71.41
C PHE A 363 -3.84 -29.53 -70.35
N ARG A 364 -3.39 -30.67 -69.82
CA ARG A 364 -3.65 -31.12 -68.44
C ARG A 364 -2.26 -31.13 -67.83
N GLY A 365 -2.03 -30.22 -66.91
CA GLY A 365 -0.76 -29.97 -66.24
C GLY A 365 -1.03 -28.87 -65.24
N ASP A 366 -1.29 -29.32 -64.02
CA ASP A 366 -1.02 -28.64 -62.76
C ASP A 366 -1.89 -27.40 -62.46
N ILE A 367 -3.14 -27.68 -62.06
CA ILE A 367 -3.77 -26.92 -60.99
C ILE A 367 -3.27 -27.59 -59.71
N ASP A 368 -2.17 -27.07 -59.18
CA ASP A 368 -1.67 -27.44 -57.86
C ASP A 368 -2.67 -27.00 -56.80
N ASP A 369 -2.85 -27.92 -55.85
CA ASP A 369 -3.40 -27.73 -54.52
C ASP A 369 -2.75 -26.50 -53.87
N ASP A 370 -3.51 -25.44 -53.64
CA ASP A 370 -3.33 -24.53 -52.50
C ASP A 370 -4.54 -23.59 -52.38
N SER A 371 -5.67 -24.15 -51.97
CA SER A 371 -6.84 -23.37 -51.52
C SER A 371 -7.67 -24.16 -50.51
N LYS A 372 -7.02 -24.69 -49.48
CA LYS A 372 -7.64 -25.03 -48.20
C LYS A 372 -7.08 -24.14 -47.10
N CYS A 373 -7.52 -22.88 -47.08
CA CYS A 373 -7.56 -22.10 -45.85
C CYS A 373 -9.03 -21.88 -45.51
N LEU A 374 -9.56 -22.83 -44.74
CA LEU A 374 -10.79 -22.66 -43.96
C LEU A 374 -10.49 -21.60 -42.90
N ILE A 375 -10.94 -20.37 -43.12
CA ILE A 375 -11.12 -19.40 -42.04
C ILE A 375 -12.39 -19.80 -41.32
N GLN A 376 -12.24 -20.59 -40.25
CA GLN A 376 -13.27 -20.74 -39.23
C GLN A 376 -13.27 -19.46 -38.38
N PHE A 377 -14.23 -18.57 -38.62
CA PHE A 377 -14.63 -17.58 -37.63
C PHE A 377 -15.49 -18.29 -36.59
N SER A 378 -14.90 -18.66 -35.44
CA SER A 378 -15.68 -18.87 -34.22
C SER A 378 -15.83 -17.52 -33.54
N PHE A 379 -17.05 -16.99 -33.53
CA PHE A 379 -17.49 -16.00 -32.56
C PHE A 379 -17.34 -16.61 -31.17
N CYS A 380 -16.51 -16.00 -30.32
CA CYS A 380 -16.64 -16.14 -28.88
C CYS A 380 -17.54 -14.99 -28.42
N ASP A 381 -18.77 -15.34 -28.05
CA ASP A 381 -19.61 -14.54 -27.18
C ASP A 381 -19.00 -14.60 -25.78
N ASP A 382 -18.46 -13.48 -25.30
CA ASP A 382 -18.25 -13.26 -23.86
C ASP A 382 -19.38 -12.36 -23.35
N GLU A 383 -20.48 -13.00 -22.96
CA GLU A 383 -21.33 -12.49 -21.89
C GLU A 383 -20.59 -12.70 -20.56
N THR A 384 -20.05 -11.62 -20.00
CA THR A 384 -19.81 -11.54 -18.55
C THR A 384 -20.71 -10.47 -17.98
N THR A 385 -21.83 -10.95 -17.44
CA THR A 385 -22.69 -10.26 -16.49
C THR A 385 -21.90 -9.92 -15.23
N ASN A 386 -22.05 -8.66 -14.82
CA ASN A 386 -21.85 -8.18 -13.46
C ASN A 386 -22.61 -9.05 -12.45
N GLU A 387 -21.92 -9.46 -11.38
CA GLU A 387 -22.40 -9.45 -9.99
C GLU A 387 -21.22 -9.36 -9.03
#